data_AF-T1BWJ8-F1
#
_entry.id   AF-T1BWJ8-F1
#
_cell.length_a   1.000
_cell.length_b   1.000
_cell.length_c   1.000
_cell.angle_alpha   90.00
_cell.angle_beta   90.00
_cell.angle_gamma   90.00
#
_symmetry.space_group_name_H-M   'P 1'
#
loop_
_entity.id
_entity.type
_entity.pdbx_description
1 polymer ?
#
loop_
_entity_poly.entity_id
_entity_poly.type
_entity_poly.pdbx_seq_one_letter_code
_entity_poly.pdbx_strand_id
1 'polypeptide(L)' 'MTDPVRFIEEALPRLRSEIPGRAIVAASGGIDSTAAAILTQRAVGDRARAIFVDTGLLREGEVARVRALF' A
#
# COMPACT_ATOMS: atom_id res chain seq x y z
N MET A 1 -23.57 8.60 -4.33
CA MET A 1 -22.22 9.15 -4.54
C MET A 1 -21.32 8.56 -3.47
N THR A 2 -20.21 7.95 -3.83
CA THR A 2 -19.31 7.29 -2.87
C THR A 2 -18.59 8.36 -2.06
N ASP A 3 -18.62 8.25 -0.72
CA ASP A 3 -17.83 9.08 0.19
C ASP A 3 -16.49 8.36 0.47
N PRO A 4 -15.36 8.88 -0.05
CA PRO A 4 -14.06 8.22 0.12
C PRO A 4 -13.60 8.18 1.58
N VAL A 5 -13.95 9.19 2.38
CA VAL A 5 -13.54 9.27 3.79
C VAL A 5 -14.25 8.19 4.57
N ARG A 6 -15.58 8.12 4.44
CA ARG A 6 -16.38 7.06 5.06
C ARG A 6 -15.91 5.66 4.64
N PHE A 7 -15.60 5.46 3.35
CA PHE A 7 -15.09 4.17 2.88
C PHE A 7 -13.79 3.75 3.59
N ILE A 8 -12.86 4.69 3.77
CA ILE A 8 -11.59 4.42 4.46
C ILE A 8 -11.84 4.09 5.94
N GLU A 9 -12.70 4.86 6.62
CA GLU A 9 -13.04 4.64 8.03
C GLU A 9 -13.67 3.26 8.27
N GLU A 10 -14.48 2.77 7.33
CA GLU A 10 -15.08 1.42 7.39
C GLU A 10 -14.07 0.32 7.01
N ALA A 11 -13.16 0.60 6.07
CA ALA A 11 -12.18 -0.38 5.58
C ALA A 11 -11.07 -0.70 6.59
N LEU A 12 -10.58 0.30 7.34
CA LEU A 12 -9.44 0.11 8.26
C LEU A 12 -9.69 -0.92 9.37
N PRO A 13 -10.83 -0.87 10.12
CA PRO A 13 -11.14 -1.90 11.12
C PRO A 13 -11.30 -3.28 10.50
N ARG A 14 -11.92 -3.34 9.32
CA ARG A 14 -12.14 -4.60 8.59
C ARG A 14 -10.83 -5.25 8.19
N LEU A 15 -9.92 -4.51 7.56
CA LEU A 15 -8.56 -4.97 7.22
C LEU A 15 -7.79 -5.45 8.45
N ARG A 16 -7.88 -4.71 9.56
CA ARG A 16 -7.23 -5.11 10.82
C ARG A 16 -7.75 -6.45 11.35
N SER A 17 -9.05 -6.72 11.19
CA SER A 17 -9.68 -7.97 11.63
C SER A 17 -9.39 -9.16 10.70
N GLU A 18 -9.36 -8.92 9.38
CA GLU A 18 -9.15 -9.96 8.37
C GLU A 18 -7.67 -10.37 8.24
N ILE A 19 -6.75 -9.52 8.70
CA ILE A 19 -5.31 -9.76 8.67
C ILE A 19 -4.81 -9.98 10.12
N PRO A 20 -4.80 -11.22 10.64
CA PRO A 20 -4.27 -11.52 11.97
C PRO A 20 -2.73 -11.57 12.01
N GLY A 21 -2.09 -11.81 10.85
CA GLY A 21 -0.65 -12.00 10.72
C GLY A 21 0.06 -10.84 10.02
N ARG A 22 1.08 -11.15 9.22
CA ARG A 22 1.75 -10.16 8.37
C ARG A 22 1.03 -9.99 7.04
N ALA A 23 1.04 -8.78 6.50
CA ALA A 23 0.54 -8.47 5.17
C ALA A 23 1.71 -8.11 4.25
N ILE A 24 1.65 -8.59 3.01
CA ILE A 24 2.61 -8.23 1.96
C ILE A 24 1.83 -7.52 0.86
N VAL A 25 2.35 -6.38 0.41
CA VAL A 25 1.76 -5.61 -0.70
C VAL A 25 2.82 -5.39 -1.76
N ALA A 26 2.55 -5.83 -3.00
CA ALA A 26 3.39 -5.46 -4.13
C ALA A 26 3.16 -3.98 -4.44
N ALA A 27 4.17 -3.14 -4.22
CA ALA A 27 4.13 -1.71 -4.47
C ALA A 27 4.93 -1.41 -5.74
N SER A 28 4.26 -0.99 -6.81
CA SER A 28 4.90 -0.68 -8.10
C SER A 28 5.23 0.80 -8.29
N GLY A 29 4.69 1.67 -7.42
CA GLY A 29 4.68 3.12 -7.61
C GLY A 29 3.48 3.65 -8.39
N GLY A 30 2.59 2.76 -8.85
CA GLY A 30 1.27 3.15 -9.35
C GLY A 30 0.33 3.58 -8.22
N ILE A 31 -0.69 4.39 -8.55
CA ILE A 31 -1.61 4.93 -7.55
C ILE A 31 -2.37 3.84 -6.79
N ASP A 32 -2.78 2.77 -7.48
CA ASP A 32 -3.57 1.69 -6.89
C ASP A 32 -2.77 0.91 -5.84
N SER A 33 -1.58 0.45 -6.21
CA SER A 33 -0.71 -0.31 -5.31
C SER A 33 -0.18 0.55 -4.16
N THR A 34 0.05 1.84 -4.41
CA THR A 34 0.46 2.80 -3.37
C THR A 34 -0.66 3.05 -2.37
N ALA A 35 -1.89 3.29 -2.84
CA ALA A 35 -3.05 3.45 -1.98
C ALA A 35 -3.31 2.19 -1.13
N ALA A 36 -3.25 1.02 -1.75
CA ALA A 36 -3.40 -0.27 -1.05
C ALA A 36 -2.32 -0.47 0.02
N ALA A 37 -1.05 -0.14 -0.29
CA ALA A 37 0.05 -0.23 0.66
C ALA A 37 -0.13 0.72 1.86
N ILE A 38 -0.52 1.97 1.61
CA ILE A 38 -0.77 2.97 2.65
C ILE A 38 -1.95 2.56 3.54
N LEU A 39 -3.07 2.12 2.96
CA LEU A 39 -4.23 1.69 3.73
C LEU A 39 -3.92 0.43 4.57
N THR A 40 -3.16 -0.50 4.01
CA THR A 40 -2.71 -1.70 4.74
C THR A 40 -1.77 -1.33 5.89
N GLN A 41 -0.77 -0.47 5.66
CA GLN A 41 0.12 0.04 6.70
C GLN A 41 -0.66 0.76 7.80
N ARG A 42 -1.67 1.58 7.46
CA ARG A 42 -2.55 2.23 8.44
C ARG A 42 -3.37 1.23 9.25
N ALA A 43 -3.83 0.14 8.65
CA ALA A 43 -4.66 -0.86 9.32
C ALA A 43 -3.86 -1.80 10.24
N VAL A 44 -2.66 -2.24 9.82
CA VAL A 44 -1.93 -3.31 10.52
C VAL A 44 -0.52 -2.92 11.02
N GLY A 45 -0.08 -1.70 10.75
CA GLY A 45 1.20 -1.15 11.24
C GLY A 45 2.40 -1.97 10.74
N ASP A 46 3.33 -2.26 11.66
CA ASP A 46 4.60 -2.97 11.39
C ASP A 46 4.44 -4.39 10.82
N ARG A 47 3.21 -4.92 10.81
CA ARG A 47 2.90 -6.21 10.18
C ARG A 47 2.75 -6.08 8.66
N ALA A 48 2.60 -4.87 8.13
CA ALA A 48 2.56 -4.62 6.69
C ALA A 48 3.98 -4.49 6.12
N ARG A 49 4.19 -5.11 4.95
CA ARG A 49 5.44 -4.97 4.21
C ARG A 49 5.14 -4.69 2.74
N ALA A 50 5.43 -3.46 2.31
CA ALA A 50 5.46 -3.11 0.90
C ALA A 50 6.74 -3.69 0.25
N ILE A 51 6.58 -4.35 -0.89
CA ILE A 51 7.68 -4.90 -1.69
C ILE A 51 7.65 -4.21 -3.05
N PHE A 52 8.72 -3.50 -3.37
CA PHE A 52 8.99 -2.96 -4.69
C PHE A 52 10.07 -3.80 -5.38
N VAL A 53 9.83 -4.16 -6.63
CA VAL A 53 10.78 -4.93 -7.45
C VAL A 53 11.25 -4.04 -8.59
N ASP A 54 12.54 -3.76 -8.60
CA ASP A 54 13.20 -3.17 -9.77
C ASP A 54 13.43 -4.27 -10.81
N THR A 55 12.68 -4.20 -11.91
CA THR A 55 12.76 -5.18 -13.00
C THR A 55 13.87 -4.86 -14.00
N GLY A 56 14.55 -3.72 -13.88
CA GLY A 56 15.49 -3.21 -14.87
C GLY A 56 14.83 -2.62 -16.13
N LEU A 57 13.50 -2.54 -16.17
CA LEU A 57 12.71 -2.03 -17.32
C LEU A 57 11.88 -0.79 -16.97
N LEU A 58 12.17 -0.15 -15.84
CA LEU A 58 11.45 1.02 -15.34
C LEU A 58 11.91 2.30 -16.06
N ARG A 59 11.10 3.36 -15.98
CA ARG A 59 11.43 4.66 -16.57
C ARG A 59 12.60 5.32 -15.84
N GLU A 60 13.25 6.25 -16.52
CA GLU A 60 14.31 7.06 -15.93
C GLU A 60 13.83 7.74 -14.63
N GLY A 61 14.62 7.60 -13.56
CA GLY A 61 14.32 8.17 -12.24
C GLY A 61 13.16 7.49 -11.48
N GLU A 62 12.49 6.50 -12.06
CA GLU A 62 11.30 5.87 -11.47
C GLU A 62 11.64 5.12 -10.17
N VAL A 63 12.75 4.37 -10.15
CA VAL A 63 13.19 3.64 -8.95
C VAL A 63 13.38 4.59 -7.77
N ALA A 64 14.05 5.72 -7.98
CA ALA A 64 14.29 6.71 -6.93
C ALA A 64 12.97 7.34 -6.45
N ARG A 65 12.07 7.68 -7.38
CA ARG A 65 10.75 8.22 -7.06
C ARG A 65 9.92 7.25 -6.23
N VAL A 66 9.89 5.97 -6.61
CA VAL A 66 9.08 4.96 -5.90
C VAL A 66 9.65 4.65 -4.53
N ARG A 67 10.98 4.58 -4.39
CA ARG A 67 11.63 4.40 -3.07
C ARG A 67 11.39 5.56 -2.11
N ALA A 68 11.16 6.78 -2.61
CA ALA A 68 10.86 7.92 -1.74
C ALA A 68 9.43 7.90 -1.16
N LEU A 69 8.55 7.03 -1.66
CA LEU A 69 7.15 6.92 -1.20
C LEU A 69 6.98 6.00 0.03
N PHE A 70 7.96 5.15 0.35
CA PHE A 70 7.88 4.09 1.36
C PHE A 70 9.10 4.10 2.28
#